data_AF-A0A956C861-F1
#
_entry.id   AF-A0A956C861-F1
#
_cell.length_a   1.000
_cell.length_b   1.000
_cell.length_c   1.000
_cell.angle_alpha   90.00
_cell.angle_beta   90.00
_cell.angle_gamma   90.00
#
_symmetry.space_group_name_H-M   'P 1'
#
loop_
_entity.id
_entity.type
_entity.pdbx_description
1 polymer ?
#
loop_
_entity_poly.entity_id
_entity_poly.type
_entity_poly.pdbx_seq_one_letter_code
_entity_poly.pdbx_strand_id
1 'polypeptide(L)'
;MSLHEKFREQFVATATQRFHTITRALDGAHSNAMLDGVASELHTLGGEASLLGALDIADLARHGEEAARERRPADLRAVLDQLEVAIFAQDLARSGT
;
A
#
# COMPACT_ATOMS: atom_id res chain seq x y z
N MET A 1 10.75 -23.33 -5.25
CA MET A 1 10.00 -22.18 -4.71
C MET A 1 9.52 -22.54 -3.32
N SER A 2 10.08 -21.87 -2.32
CA SER A 2 9.75 -21.98 -0.90
C SER A 2 8.39 -21.37 -0.59
N LEU A 3 7.83 -21.72 0.57
CA LEU A 3 6.56 -21.16 1.05
C LEU A 3 6.64 -19.64 1.24
N HIS A 4 7.79 -19.14 1.71
CA HIS A 4 8.04 -17.72 1.91
C HIS A 4 8.08 -16.94 0.59
N GLU A 5 8.68 -17.51 -0.46
CA GLU A 5 8.66 -16.91 -1.82
C GLU A 5 7.23 -16.80 -2.36
N LYS A 6 6.41 -17.85 -2.21
CA LYS A 6 5.00 -17.82 -2.62
C LYS A 6 4.18 -16.75 -1.90
N PHE A 7 4.36 -16.61 -0.58
CA PHE A 7 3.67 -15.57 0.19
C PHE A 7 4.12 -14.17 -0.22
N ARG A 8 5.40 -13.98 -0.54
CA ARG A 8 5.91 -12.72 -1.05
C ARG A 8 5.33 -12.38 -2.43
N GLU A 9 5.25 -13.33 -3.34
CA GLU A 9 4.64 -13.13 -4.67
C GLU A 9 3.15 -12.74 -4.55
N GLN A 10 2.41 -13.47 -3.71
CA GLN A 10 0.99 -13.18 -3.48
C GLN A 10 0.80 -11.81 -2.82
N PHE A 11 1.69 -11.43 -1.91
CA PHE A 11 1.69 -10.12 -1.29
C PHE A 11 1.90 -9.00 -2.30
N VAL A 12 2.91 -9.10 -3.17
CA VAL A 12 3.17 -8.07 -4.19
C VAL A 12 1.96 -7.90 -5.10
N ALA A 13 1.36 -8.99 -5.57
CA ALA A 13 0.15 -8.94 -6.40
C ALA A 13 -1.02 -8.26 -5.67
N THR A 14 -1.22 -8.61 -4.38
CA THR A 14 -2.30 -8.05 -3.56
C THR A 14 -2.05 -6.57 -3.24
N ALA A 15 -0.81 -6.19 -2.92
CA ALA A 15 -0.39 -4.83 -2.65
C ALA A 15 -0.62 -3.92 -3.87
N THR A 16 -0.23 -4.37 -5.07
CA THR A 16 -0.49 -3.65 -6.33
C THR A 16 -1.99 -3.48 -6.57
N GLN A 17 -2.79 -4.52 -6.36
CA GLN A 17 -4.24 -4.45 -6.53
C GLN A 17 -4.90 -3.47 -5.55
N ARG A 18 -4.49 -3.49 -4.27
CA ARG A 18 -4.98 -2.56 -3.24
C ARG A 18 -4.57 -1.13 -3.57
N PHE A 19 -3.32 -0.91 -3.99
CA PHE A 19 -2.82 0.39 -4.40
C PHE A 19 -3.66 1.02 -5.52
N HIS A 20 -3.95 0.27 -6.59
CA HIS A 20 -4.82 0.75 -7.67
C HIS A 20 -6.25 1.04 -7.21
N THR A 21 -6.75 0.27 -6.24
CA THR A 21 -8.08 0.48 -5.66
C THR A 21 -8.12 1.80 -4.89
N ILE A 22 -7.10 2.06 -4.07
CA ILE A 22 -6.95 3.30 -3.29
C ILE A 22 -6.81 4.53 -4.19
N THR A 23 -5.91 4.48 -5.18
CA THR A 23 -5.67 5.63 -6.07
C THR A 23 -6.89 5.96 -6.93
N ARG A 24 -7.57 4.94 -7.45
CA ARG A 24 -8.82 5.13 -8.19
C ARG A 24 -9.93 5.74 -7.32
N ALA A 25 -10.01 5.35 -6.04
CA ALA A 25 -10.96 5.98 -5.13
C ALA A 25 -10.63 7.47 -4.97
N LEU A 26 -9.34 7.80 -4.78
CA LEU A 26 -8.87 9.18 -4.59
C LEU A 26 -9.01 10.08 -5.82
N ASP A 27 -8.98 9.56 -7.05
CA ASP A 27 -9.20 10.40 -8.24
C ASP A 27 -10.66 10.93 -8.36
N GLY A 28 -11.57 10.48 -7.49
CA GLY A 28 -12.95 10.95 -7.38
C GLY A 28 -13.16 12.06 -6.34
N ALA A 29 -14.41 12.27 -5.91
CA ALA A 29 -14.71 13.20 -4.83
C ALA A 29 -14.23 12.63 -3.48
N HIS A 30 -13.33 13.33 -2.79
CA HIS A 30 -12.74 12.93 -1.50
C HIS A 30 -13.75 12.97 -0.34
N SER A 31 -14.75 12.10 -0.36
CA SER A 31 -15.69 11.95 0.76
C SER A 31 -14.98 11.40 2.00
N ASN A 32 -15.43 11.80 3.19
CA ASN A 32 -14.94 11.25 4.45
C ASN A 32 -15.04 9.71 4.50
N ALA A 33 -16.15 9.14 4.00
CA ALA A 33 -16.35 7.69 3.95
C ALA A 33 -15.34 6.98 3.03
N MET A 34 -14.91 7.66 1.97
CA MET A 34 -13.88 7.14 1.06
C MET A 34 -12.51 7.13 1.75
N LEU A 35 -12.17 8.21 2.46
CA LEU A 35 -10.93 8.32 3.21
C LEU A 35 -10.86 7.29 4.36
N ASP A 36 -11.98 6.97 4.99
CA ASP A 36 -12.06 5.86 5.96
C ASP A 36 -11.80 4.50 5.30
N GLY A 37 -12.35 4.26 4.11
CA GLY A 37 -12.05 3.08 3.32
C GLY A 37 -10.57 2.96 2.98
N VAL A 38 -9.96 4.06 2.53
CA VAL A 38 -8.51 4.12 2.24
C VAL A 38 -7.67 3.83 3.48
N ALA A 39 -8.02 4.39 4.64
CA ALA A 39 -7.32 4.11 5.89
C ALA A 39 -7.37 2.61 6.25
N SER A 40 -8.52 1.96 6.08
CA SER A 40 -8.66 0.52 6.36
C SER A 40 -7.83 -0.36 5.42
N GLU A 41 -7.76 -0.01 4.13
CA GLU A 41 -6.95 -0.71 3.15
C GLU A 41 -5.45 -0.57 3.45
N LEU A 42 -5.01 0.64 3.80
CA LEU A 42 -3.62 0.93 4.18
C LEU A 42 -3.23 0.23 5.48
N HIS A 43 -4.13 0.18 6.48
CA HIS A 43 -3.91 -0.58 7.71
C HIS A 43 -3.62 -2.06 7.42
N THR A 44 -4.46 -2.65 6.56
CA THR A 44 -4.34 -4.07 6.19
C THR A 44 -3.03 -4.32 5.44
N LEU A 45 -2.70 -3.47 4.46
CA LEU A 45 -1.45 -3.54 3.71
C LEU A 45 -0.23 -3.43 4.63
N GLY A 46 -0.25 -2.51 5.60
CA GLY A 46 0.84 -2.33 6.55
C GLY A 46 1.06 -3.55 7.44
N GLY A 47 -0.03 -4.21 7.86
CA GLY A 47 0.03 -5.46 8.62
C GLY A 47 0.62 -6.61 7.79
N GLU A 48 0.14 -6.81 6.56
CA GLU A 48 0.66 -7.82 5.63
C GLU A 48 2.15 -7.59 5.33
N ALA A 49 2.55 -6.33 5.07
CA ALA A 49 3.92 -5.94 4.79
C ALA A 49 4.86 -6.22 5.98
N SER A 50 4.41 -5.91 7.20
CA SER A 50 5.17 -6.15 8.42
C SER A 50 5.44 -7.64 8.64
N LEU A 51 4.43 -8.49 8.42
CA LEU A 51 4.55 -9.95 8.55
C LEU A 51 5.57 -10.56 7.58
N LEU A 52 5.76 -9.93 6.41
CA LEU A 52 6.65 -10.41 5.36
C LEU A 52 8.02 -9.70 5.34
N GLY A 53 8.27 -8.82 6.31
CA GLY A 53 9.52 -8.07 6.43
C GLY A 53 9.69 -6.97 5.39
N ALA A 54 8.62 -6.56 4.69
CA ALA A 54 8.63 -5.43 3.76
C ALA A 54 8.46 -4.10 4.53
N LEU A 55 9.45 -3.77 5.36
CA LEU A 55 9.34 -2.69 6.35
C LEU A 55 9.08 -1.31 5.73
N ASP A 56 9.71 -1.01 4.59
CA ASP A 56 9.46 0.26 3.89
C ASP A 56 7.99 0.43 3.48
N ILE A 57 7.38 -0.66 2.98
CA ILE A 57 5.95 -0.67 2.61
C ILE A 57 5.08 -0.56 3.86
N ALA A 58 5.46 -1.22 4.96
CA ALA A 58 4.75 -1.13 6.22
C ALA A 58 4.72 0.29 6.79
N ASP A 59 5.86 0.99 6.79
CA ASP A 59 5.97 2.36 7.28
C ASP A 59 5.21 3.36 6.41
N LEU A 60 5.33 3.23 5.08
CA LEU A 60 4.56 4.07 4.14
C LEU A 60 3.06 3.84 4.29
N ALA A 61 2.62 2.58 4.43
CA ALA A 61 1.22 2.27 4.66
C ALA A 61 0.69 2.89 5.96
N ARG A 62 1.48 2.85 7.05
CA ARG A 62 1.14 3.49 8.33
C ARG A 62 1.01 5.02 8.19
N HIS A 63 1.96 5.68 7.53
CA HIS A 63 1.88 7.13 7.31
C HIS A 63 0.68 7.52 6.42
N GLY A 64 0.36 6.70 5.42
CA GLY A 64 -0.79 6.93 4.56
C GLY A 64 -2.11 6.72 5.32
N GLU A 65 -2.18 5.70 6.15
CA GLU A 65 -3.33 5.45 7.04
C GLU A 65 -3.59 6.67 7.94
N GLU A 66 -2.54 7.21 8.56
CA GLU A 66 -2.62 8.41 9.41
C GLU A 66 -3.12 9.63 8.61
N ALA A 67 -2.55 9.89 7.44
CA ALA A 67 -2.98 10.99 6.57
C ALA A 67 -4.45 10.85 6.12
N ALA A 68 -4.91 9.63 5.84
CA ALA A 68 -6.30 9.36 5.47
C ALA A 68 -7.27 9.58 6.65
N ARG A 69 -6.90 9.13 7.85
CA ARG A 69 -7.68 9.35 9.09
C ARG A 69 -7.77 10.84 9.44
N GLU A 70 -6.68 11.58 9.25
CA GLU A 70 -6.61 13.02 9.53
C GLU A 70 -7.14 13.90 8.40
N ARG A 71 -7.64 13.31 7.31
CA ARG A 71 -8.21 14.03 6.16
C ARG A 71 -7.22 14.99 5.51
N ARG A 72 -5.96 14.55 5.37
CA ARG A 72 -4.87 15.27 4.69
C ARG A 72 -4.62 14.67 3.29
N PRO A 73 -5.47 14.97 2.28
CA PRO A 73 -5.40 14.31 0.97
C PRO A 73 -4.11 14.60 0.21
N ALA A 74 -3.48 15.75 0.41
CA ALA A 74 -2.19 16.08 -0.21
C ALA A 74 -1.06 15.17 0.35
N ASP A 75 -1.01 15.01 1.66
CA ASP A 75 -0.02 14.15 2.31
C ASP A 75 -0.27 12.68 1.99
N LEU A 76 -1.54 12.27 1.97
CA LEU A 76 -1.95 10.94 1.52
C LEU A 76 -1.47 10.67 0.09
N ARG A 77 -1.65 11.62 -0.84
CA ARG A 77 -1.17 11.46 -2.22
C ARG A 77 0.36 11.32 -2.27
N ALA A 78 1.10 12.17 -1.57
CA ALA A 78 2.56 12.11 -1.52
C ALA A 78 3.09 10.79 -0.94
N VAL A 79 2.39 10.21 0.04
CA VAL A 79 2.72 8.89 0.59
C VAL A 79 2.40 7.78 -0.41
N LEU A 80 1.26 7.87 -1.10
CA LEU A 80 0.88 6.88 -2.12
C LEU A 80 1.87 6.85 -3.28
N ASP A 81 2.37 7.99 -3.73
CA ASP A 81 3.40 8.04 -4.79
C ASP A 81 4.68 7.30 -4.34
N GLN A 82 5.06 7.41 -3.07
CA GLN A 82 6.21 6.67 -2.51
C GLN A 82 5.90 5.17 -2.34
N LEU A 83 4.69 4.84 -1.92
CA LEU A 83 4.22 3.48 -1.75
C LEU A 83 4.20 2.72 -3.08
N GLU A 84 3.82 3.40 -4.17
CA GLU A 84 3.89 2.88 -5.53
C GLU A 84 5.31 2.41 -5.86
N VAL A 85 6.30 3.30 -5.69
CA VAL A 85 7.71 3.01 -5.97
C VAL A 85 8.20 1.82 -5.13
N ALA A 86 7.85 1.77 -3.85
CA ALA A 86 8.25 0.69 -2.96
C ALA A 86 7.66 -0.68 -3.39
N ILE A 87 6.39 -0.72 -3.79
CA ILE A 87 5.74 -1.94 -4.28
C ILE A 87 6.38 -2.39 -5.61
N PHE A 88 6.59 -1.48 -6.56
CA PHE A 88 7.21 -1.80 -7.84
C PHE A 88 8.67 -2.27 -7.68
N ALA A 89 9.42 -1.72 -6.72
CA ALA A 89 10.77 -2.19 -6.42
C ALA A 89 10.77 -3.66 -5.96
N GLN A 90 9.75 -4.11 -5.21
CA GLN A 90 9.59 -5.52 -4.83
C GLN A 90 9.27 -6.41 -6.05
N ASP A 91 8.46 -5.94 -7.00
CA ASP A 91 8.14 -6.71 -8.21
C ASP A 91 9.30 -6.81 -9.21
N LEU A 92 10.13 -5.76 -9.31
CA LEU A 92 11.36 -5.80 -10.10
C LEU A 92 12.39 -6.77 -9.51
N ALA A 93 12.53 -6.79 -8.17
CA ALA A 93 13.40 -7.74 -7.49
C ALA A 93 12.99 -9.21 -7.74
N ARG A 94 11.70 -9.48 -8.01
CA ARG A 94 11.19 -10.79 -8.41
C ARG A 94 11.59 -11.18 -9.84
N SER A 95 11.69 -10.21 -10.75
CA SER A 95 11.91 -10.48 -12.18
C SER A 95 13.40 -10.61 -12.56
N GLY A 96 14.32 -10.32 -11.62
CA GLY A 96 15.77 -10.33 -11.83
C GLY A 96 16.52 -11.60 -11.41
N THR A 97 15.82 -12.65 -10.96
CA THR A 97 16.36 -13.95 -10.52
C THR A 97 15.81 -15.09 -11.34
#